data_AF-A0A8B8RH74-F1
#
_entry.id   AF-A0A8B8RH74-F1
#
_cell.length_a   1.000
_cell.length_b   1.000
_cell.length_c   1.000
_cell.angle_alpha   90.00
_cell.angle_beta   90.00
_cell.angle_gamma   90.00
#
_symmetry.space_group_name_H-M   'P 1'
#
loop_
_entity.id
_entity.type
_entity.pdbx_description
1 polymer ?
#
loop_
_entity_poly.entity_id
_entity_poly.type
_entity_poly.pdbx_seq_one_letter_code
_entity_poly.pdbx_strand_id
1 'polypeptide(L)'
;MSQLRATKPGLLVCTAICIFIFLYLRNPAPEEPEEEPTSPAVVECGFYPDELCSALFEGKEAALQIAKFCKTPHGSKIFAHLHRPGNCSRLSQELHFITRPLSTEEGTFSLAYVITTHKELAMFVQLLRAIYVPQNVYCIHVDEKAPKKYKTAVQSLVNCFENVFISSKREKVARTGFRRLNADINCMKDLVHPRFQWNYVINLCGQDFPIKTNKEIIRYIRSKWNDKNITPGVVQPPNSKSKTSQSHPEFTPEGNIYVSPNERFRVEPPHNLTIYFGSAYYVLTRKSVEFVLTDTRAKDMLRWSKDIQGPERHYWVTLNRLKGKNDPATGRVFRPEAATGDGCP
;
A
#
# COMPACT_ATOMS: atom_id res chain seq x y z
N MET A 1 -7.00 18.58 59.57
CA MET A 1 -7.86 18.18 58.43
C MET A 1 -8.65 19.40 57.99
N SER A 2 -8.22 20.09 56.93
CA SER A 2 -8.93 21.27 56.42
C SER A 2 -10.12 20.79 55.58
N GLN A 3 -11.33 20.90 56.14
CA GLN A 3 -12.58 20.63 55.44
C GLN A 3 -12.92 21.84 54.58
N LEU A 4 -12.66 21.74 53.27
CA LEU A 4 -13.07 22.73 52.28
C LEU A 4 -14.60 22.79 52.23
N ARG A 5 -15.16 23.84 52.83
CA ARG A 5 -16.58 24.16 52.83
C ARG A 5 -16.96 24.70 51.44
N ALA A 6 -17.44 23.83 50.56
CA ALA A 6 -18.03 24.26 49.30
C ALA A 6 -19.32 25.05 49.59
N THR A 7 -19.27 26.37 49.41
CA THR A 7 -20.46 27.22 49.49
C THR A 7 -21.36 26.95 48.29
N LYS A 8 -22.68 26.94 48.50
CA LYS A 8 -23.72 26.71 47.47
C LYS A 8 -23.51 27.48 46.14
N PRO A 9 -22.91 28.70 46.09
CA PRO A 9 -22.61 29.37 44.82
C PRO A 9 -21.50 28.68 44.01
N GLY A 10 -20.50 28.09 44.67
CA GLY A 10 -19.36 27.44 44.01
C GLY A 10 -19.74 26.13 43.29
N LEU A 11 -20.72 25.40 43.82
CA LEU A 11 -21.24 24.19 43.17
C LEU A 11 -22.01 24.53 41.89
N LEU A 12 -22.81 25.60 41.91
CA LEU A 12 -23.55 26.10 40.74
C LEU A 12 -22.61 26.57 39.61
N VAL A 13 -21.54 27.27 39.98
CA VAL A 13 -20.51 27.72 39.03
C VAL A 13 -19.77 26.52 38.42
N CYS A 14 -19.41 25.52 39.22
CA CYS A 14 -18.80 24.28 38.69
C CYS A 14 -19.75 23.53 37.75
N THR A 15 -21.04 23.41 38.09
CA THR A 15 -22.00 22.75 37.20
C THR A 15 -22.20 23.52 35.90
N ALA A 16 -22.23 24.86 35.94
CA ALA A 16 -22.34 25.68 34.74
C ALA A 16 -21.10 25.53 33.85
N ILE A 17 -19.90 25.54 34.43
CA ILE A 17 -18.64 25.34 33.70
C ILE A 17 -18.59 23.93 33.09
N CYS A 18 -18.99 22.90 33.84
CA CYS A 18 -19.04 21.53 33.31
C CYS A 18 -20.07 21.40 32.16
N ILE A 19 -21.22 22.06 32.25
CA ILE A 19 -22.21 22.09 31.17
C ILE A 19 -21.64 22.82 29.95
N PHE A 20 -20.98 23.97 30.13
CA PHE A 20 -20.34 24.69 29.03
C PHE A 20 -19.22 23.88 28.37
N ILE A 21 -18.37 23.22 29.14
CA ILE A 21 -17.32 22.32 28.62
C ILE A 21 -17.97 21.14 27.89
N PHE A 22 -19.03 20.56 28.42
CA PHE A 22 -19.73 19.45 27.78
C PHE A 22 -20.40 19.88 26.46
N LEU A 23 -21.00 21.08 26.42
CA LEU A 23 -21.56 21.67 25.19
C LEU A 23 -20.46 22.02 24.18
N TYR A 24 -19.32 22.53 24.64
CA TYR A 24 -18.17 22.85 23.79
C TYR A 24 -17.52 21.58 23.21
N LEU A 25 -17.42 20.50 24.00
CA LEU A 25 -16.90 19.19 23.55
C LEU A 25 -17.90 18.41 22.69
N ARG A 26 -19.21 18.72 22.78
CA ARG A 26 -20.28 18.08 22.00
C ARG A 26 -20.60 18.82 20.70
N ASN A 27 -20.16 20.06 20.54
CA ASN A 27 -20.13 20.72 19.25
C ASN A 27 -18.92 20.19 18.47
N PRO A 28 -19.09 19.31 17.46
CA PRO A 28 -18.04 19.17 16.47
C PRO A 28 -17.84 20.56 15.86
N ALA A 29 -16.59 20.96 15.63
CA ALA A 29 -16.32 22.08 14.73
C ALA A 29 -17.20 21.89 13.49
N PRO A 30 -17.90 22.93 13.01
CA PRO A 30 -18.73 22.79 11.83
C PRO A 30 -17.83 22.19 10.74
N GLU A 31 -18.21 21.01 10.24
CA GLU A 31 -17.62 20.51 9.00
C GLU A 31 -17.79 21.66 8.01
N GLU A 32 -16.67 22.18 7.48
CA GLU A 32 -16.73 23.08 6.36
C GLU A 32 -17.63 22.40 5.33
N PRO A 33 -18.69 23.07 4.83
CA PRO A 33 -19.44 22.50 3.72
C PRO A 33 -18.41 22.26 2.62
N GLU A 34 -18.25 21.01 2.20
CA GLU A 34 -17.61 20.70 0.92
C GLU A 34 -18.40 21.52 -0.10
N GLU A 35 -17.85 22.65 -0.55
CA GLU A 35 -18.30 23.31 -1.75
C GLU A 35 -18.23 22.25 -2.83
N GLU A 36 -19.39 21.69 -3.19
CA GLU A 36 -19.55 20.99 -4.45
C GLU A 36 -19.07 21.99 -5.50
N PRO A 37 -17.96 21.70 -6.22
CA PRO A 37 -17.60 22.56 -7.31
C PRO A 37 -18.76 22.47 -8.29
N THR A 38 -19.46 23.58 -8.49
CA THR A 38 -20.42 23.76 -9.59
C THR A 38 -19.61 23.66 -10.88
N SER A 39 -19.27 22.43 -11.25
CA SER A 39 -18.67 22.15 -12.54
C SER A 39 -19.72 22.48 -13.59
N PRO A 40 -19.34 23.17 -14.68
CA PRO A 40 -20.26 23.39 -15.79
C PRO A 40 -20.82 22.03 -16.25
N ALA A 41 -22.08 22.03 -16.68
CA ALA A 41 -22.79 20.83 -17.12
C ALA A 41 -21.86 19.98 -17.99
N VAL A 42 -21.42 18.85 -17.42
CA VAL A 42 -20.55 17.89 -18.09
C VAL A 42 -21.27 17.53 -19.38
N VAL A 43 -20.66 17.80 -20.53
CA VAL A 43 -21.12 17.23 -21.79
C VAL A 43 -21.17 15.74 -21.53
N GLU A 44 -22.38 15.18 -21.53
CA GLU A 44 -22.62 13.77 -21.27
C GLU A 44 -21.94 13.02 -22.39
N CYS A 45 -20.67 12.67 -22.19
CA CYS A 45 -19.96 11.84 -23.13
C CYS A 45 -20.73 10.53 -23.16
N GLY A 46 -21.37 10.28 -24.31
CA GLY A 46 -22.10 9.04 -24.54
C GLY A 46 -21.23 7.84 -24.17
N PHE A 47 -21.88 6.71 -23.94
CA PHE A 47 -21.20 5.46 -23.60
C PHE A 47 -20.41 4.94 -24.81
N TYR A 48 -19.22 5.51 -25.05
CA TYR A 48 -18.24 5.07 -26.05
C TYR A 48 -16.98 4.48 -25.38
N PRO A 49 -17.08 3.61 -24.36
CA PRO A 49 -15.89 3.09 -23.69
C PRO A 49 -15.01 2.32 -24.69
N ASP A 50 -15.59 1.56 -25.62
CA ASP A 50 -14.78 0.69 -26.46
C ASP A 50 -14.07 1.44 -27.59
N GLU A 51 -14.75 2.36 -28.27
CA GLU A 51 -14.15 3.14 -29.36
C GLU A 51 -13.14 4.16 -28.83
N LEU A 52 -13.49 4.89 -27.76
CA LEU A 52 -12.58 5.87 -27.17
C LEU A 52 -11.40 5.18 -26.49
N CYS A 53 -11.61 4.09 -25.74
CA CYS A 53 -10.48 3.36 -25.16
C CYS A 53 -9.60 2.76 -26.25
N SER A 54 -10.17 2.14 -27.28
CA SER A 54 -9.37 1.59 -28.39
C SER A 54 -8.56 2.67 -29.08
N ALA A 55 -9.16 3.84 -29.35
CA ALA A 55 -8.46 4.98 -29.91
C ALA A 55 -7.34 5.52 -29.00
N LEU A 56 -7.54 5.52 -27.68
CA LEU A 56 -6.51 5.89 -26.71
C LEU A 56 -5.35 4.88 -26.68
N PHE A 57 -5.65 3.58 -26.74
CA PHE A 57 -4.62 2.52 -26.82
C PHE A 57 -3.83 2.57 -28.14
N GLU A 58 -4.47 2.99 -29.23
CA GLU A 58 -3.82 3.25 -30.52
C GLU A 58 -3.07 4.58 -30.57
N GLY A 59 -3.12 5.40 -29.52
CA GLY A 59 -2.42 6.68 -29.45
C GLY A 59 -3.01 7.79 -30.34
N LYS A 60 -4.31 7.73 -30.66
CA LYS A 60 -4.96 8.75 -31.48
C LYS A 60 -5.10 10.07 -30.71
N GLU A 61 -4.50 11.15 -31.23
CA GLU A 61 -4.48 12.47 -30.58
C GLU A 61 -5.89 13.03 -30.29
N ALA A 62 -6.83 12.84 -31.21
CA ALA A 62 -8.22 13.27 -31.01
C ALA A 62 -8.87 12.62 -29.78
N ALA A 63 -8.52 11.37 -29.47
CA ALA A 63 -9.03 10.65 -28.31
C ALA A 63 -8.52 11.26 -26.99
N LEU A 64 -7.27 11.74 -26.94
CA LEU A 64 -6.72 12.44 -25.77
C LEU A 64 -7.47 13.74 -25.49
N GLN A 65 -7.82 14.49 -26.54
CA GLN A 65 -8.59 15.72 -26.40
C GLN A 65 -10.00 15.41 -25.91
N ILE A 66 -10.69 14.46 -26.53
CA ILE A 66 -12.03 14.02 -26.10
C ILE A 66 -12.03 13.55 -24.64
N ALA A 67 -11.05 12.72 -24.24
CA ALA A 67 -10.94 12.21 -22.88
C ALA A 67 -10.77 13.32 -21.83
N LYS A 68 -10.09 14.44 -22.16
CA LYS A 68 -9.96 15.59 -21.24
C LYS A 68 -11.30 16.26 -20.95
N PHE A 69 -12.20 16.30 -21.94
CA PHE A 69 -13.54 16.87 -21.78
C PHE A 69 -14.50 15.88 -21.10
N CYS A 70 -14.29 14.58 -21.30
CA CYS A 70 -15.09 13.51 -20.73
C CYS A 70 -14.67 13.13 -19.30
N LYS A 71 -14.84 14.03 -18.32
CA LYS A 71 -14.68 13.66 -16.90
C LYS A 71 -15.92 12.95 -16.39
N THR A 72 -15.86 11.64 -16.23
CA THR A 72 -16.96 10.88 -15.61
C THR A 72 -16.94 11.04 -14.08
N PRO A 73 -18.06 11.39 -13.43
CA PRO A 73 -18.16 11.45 -11.98
C PRO A 73 -18.32 10.03 -11.37
N HIS A 74 -17.43 9.09 -11.69
CA HIS A 74 -17.56 7.70 -11.25
C HIS A 74 -17.41 7.51 -9.73
N GLY A 75 -16.82 8.48 -9.03
CA GLY A 75 -16.60 8.42 -7.59
C GLY A 75 -17.89 8.33 -6.77
N SER A 76 -18.93 9.08 -7.16
CA SER A 76 -20.18 9.16 -6.38
C SER A 76 -20.95 7.83 -6.33
N LYS A 77 -20.94 7.06 -7.42
CA LYS A 77 -21.61 5.74 -7.48
C LYS A 77 -20.97 4.72 -6.54
N ILE A 78 -19.63 4.67 -6.48
CA ILE A 78 -18.91 3.71 -5.61
C ILE A 78 -19.23 3.95 -4.13
N PHE A 79 -19.25 5.23 -3.71
CA PHE A 79 -19.63 5.58 -2.34
C PHE A 79 -21.07 5.16 -2.01
N ALA A 80 -22.01 5.32 -2.95
CA ALA A 80 -23.40 4.91 -2.77
C ALA A 80 -23.55 3.38 -2.58
N HIS A 81 -22.79 2.57 -3.31
CA HIS A 81 -22.81 1.10 -3.14
C HIS A 81 -22.28 0.65 -1.77
N LEU A 82 -21.32 1.38 -1.20
CA LEU A 82 -20.63 1.00 0.05
C LEU A 82 -21.29 1.53 1.34
N HIS A 83 -22.17 2.53 1.25
CA HIS A 83 -22.86 3.10 2.41
C HIS A 83 -24.16 2.38 2.77
N ARG A 84 -24.70 1.55 1.86
CA ARG A 84 -25.90 0.76 2.12
C ARG A 84 -25.48 -0.57 2.76
N PRO A 85 -26.08 -0.99 3.90
CA PRO A 85 -25.93 -2.37 4.36
C PRO A 85 -26.41 -3.29 3.24
N GLY A 86 -25.47 -3.95 2.58
CA GLY A 86 -25.67 -4.56 1.28
C GLY A 86 -25.43 -6.05 1.34
N ASN A 87 -26.23 -6.80 0.58
CA ASN A 87 -25.97 -8.19 0.26
C ASN A 87 -24.63 -8.27 -0.53
N CYS A 88 -23.64 -8.99 -0.01
CA CYS A 88 -22.32 -9.10 -0.65
C CYS A 88 -22.37 -9.69 -2.07
N SER A 89 -23.34 -10.56 -2.37
CA SER A 89 -23.58 -11.03 -3.75
C SER A 89 -23.93 -9.89 -4.68
N ARG A 90 -24.80 -8.97 -4.22
CA ARG A 90 -25.22 -7.81 -5.00
C ARG A 90 -24.06 -6.82 -5.19
N LEU A 91 -23.30 -6.56 -4.13
CA LEU A 91 -22.11 -5.70 -4.21
C LEU A 91 -21.08 -6.24 -5.19
N SER A 92 -20.78 -7.55 -5.13
CA SER A 92 -19.85 -8.20 -6.05
C SER A 92 -20.32 -8.11 -7.51
N GLN A 93 -21.63 -8.23 -7.75
CA GLN A 93 -22.23 -8.11 -9.09
C GLN A 93 -22.21 -6.67 -9.61
N GLU A 94 -22.66 -5.70 -8.81
CA GLU A 94 -22.73 -4.28 -9.19
C GLU A 94 -21.33 -3.67 -9.40
N LEU A 95 -20.34 -4.12 -8.63
CA LEU A 95 -18.94 -3.72 -8.82
C LEU A 95 -18.18 -4.61 -9.79
N HIS A 96 -18.82 -5.61 -10.42
CA HIS A 96 -18.21 -6.49 -11.43
C HIS A 96 -16.92 -7.20 -10.98
N PHE A 97 -16.91 -7.73 -9.75
CA PHE A 97 -15.79 -8.55 -9.27
C PHE A 97 -15.79 -9.95 -9.93
N ILE A 98 -14.60 -10.45 -10.25
CA ILE A 98 -14.42 -11.82 -10.76
C ILE A 98 -14.61 -12.80 -9.60
N THR A 99 -15.60 -13.67 -9.67
CA THR A 99 -15.97 -14.58 -8.57
C THR A 99 -15.41 -16.00 -8.70
N ARG A 100 -14.73 -16.33 -9.79
CA ARG A 100 -14.11 -17.65 -10.04
C ARG A 100 -12.77 -17.51 -10.78
N PRO A 101 -11.81 -18.45 -10.62
CA PRO A 101 -10.59 -18.45 -11.41
C PRO A 101 -10.91 -18.49 -12.91
N LEU A 102 -10.18 -17.72 -13.72
CA LEU A 102 -10.41 -17.62 -15.17
C LEU A 102 -9.67 -18.71 -15.98
N SER A 103 -8.72 -19.40 -15.36
CA SER A 103 -8.02 -20.55 -15.96
C SER A 103 -7.42 -21.48 -14.90
N THR A 104 -7.16 -22.73 -15.26
CA THR A 104 -6.48 -23.73 -14.39
C THR A 104 -5.06 -23.27 -14.02
N GLU A 105 -4.38 -22.59 -14.94
CA GLU A 105 -3.05 -22.01 -14.70
C GLU A 105 -3.09 -20.99 -13.55
N GLU A 106 -4.09 -20.11 -13.55
CA GLU A 106 -4.27 -19.12 -12.49
C GLU A 106 -4.80 -19.74 -11.20
N GLY A 107 -5.64 -20.78 -11.28
CA GLY A 107 -6.19 -21.47 -10.12
C GLY A 107 -5.15 -22.27 -9.31
N THR A 108 -4.00 -22.59 -9.90
CA THR A 108 -2.92 -23.38 -9.27
C THR A 108 -1.74 -22.54 -8.79
N PHE A 109 -1.76 -21.22 -9.02
CA PHE A 109 -0.69 -20.31 -8.63
C PHE A 109 -1.28 -19.04 -8.02
N SER A 110 -1.11 -18.90 -6.70
CA SER A 110 -1.76 -17.83 -5.94
C SER A 110 -0.78 -16.70 -5.61
N LEU A 111 -1.24 -15.47 -5.82
CA LEU A 111 -0.54 -14.24 -5.44
C LEU A 111 -1.14 -13.66 -4.17
N ALA A 112 -0.28 -13.14 -3.30
CA ALA A 112 -0.66 -12.26 -2.23
C ALA A 112 -0.42 -10.79 -2.63
N TYR A 113 -1.25 -9.90 -2.12
CA TYR A 113 -1.09 -8.46 -2.28
C TYR A 113 -1.08 -7.76 -0.93
N VAL A 114 -0.19 -6.80 -0.78
CA VAL A 114 -0.20 -5.82 0.31
C VAL A 114 -0.60 -4.49 -0.30
N ILE A 115 -1.74 -3.94 0.09
CA ILE A 115 -2.23 -2.67 -0.47
C ILE A 115 -2.31 -1.64 0.65
N THR A 116 -1.46 -0.62 0.58
CA THR A 116 -1.49 0.50 1.53
C THR A 116 -2.38 1.61 1.01
N THR A 117 -3.39 2.02 1.76
CA THR A 117 -4.36 3.02 1.33
C THR A 117 -4.81 3.96 2.46
N HIS A 118 -5.15 5.20 2.11
CA HIS A 118 -5.49 6.26 3.08
C HIS A 118 -6.55 7.26 2.60
N LYS A 119 -6.84 7.32 1.28
CA LYS A 119 -7.82 8.21 0.64
C LYS A 119 -8.27 7.64 -0.71
N GLU A 120 -9.08 8.40 -1.46
CA GLU A 120 -9.55 8.04 -2.81
C GLU A 120 -10.19 6.65 -2.90
N LEU A 121 -11.34 6.47 -2.24
CA LEU A 121 -12.01 5.16 -2.14
C LEU A 121 -12.33 4.57 -3.51
N ALA A 122 -12.72 5.42 -4.47
CA ALA A 122 -13.00 5.01 -5.84
C ALA A 122 -11.79 4.37 -6.51
N MET A 123 -10.60 4.97 -6.39
CA MET A 123 -9.36 4.41 -6.93
C MET A 123 -9.00 3.10 -6.27
N PHE A 124 -9.13 3.01 -4.95
CA PHE A 124 -8.88 1.76 -4.22
C PHE A 124 -9.80 0.63 -4.68
N VAL A 125 -11.11 0.89 -4.82
CA VAL A 125 -12.10 -0.09 -5.30
C VAL A 125 -11.80 -0.51 -6.74
N GLN A 126 -11.43 0.45 -7.61
CA GLN A 126 -11.06 0.16 -8.99
C GLN A 126 -9.79 -0.70 -9.07
N LEU A 127 -8.76 -0.37 -8.29
CA LEU A 127 -7.54 -1.16 -8.19
C LEU A 127 -7.87 -2.58 -7.71
N LEU A 128 -8.56 -2.71 -6.57
CA LEU A 128 -8.91 -4.01 -6.01
C LEU A 128 -9.68 -4.84 -7.03
N ARG A 129 -10.69 -4.26 -7.70
CA ARG A 129 -11.44 -4.93 -8.77
C ARG A 129 -10.54 -5.40 -9.91
N ALA A 130 -9.60 -4.57 -10.36
CA ALA A 130 -8.72 -4.89 -11.48
C ALA A 130 -7.76 -6.05 -11.20
N ILE A 131 -7.35 -6.24 -9.93
CA ILE A 131 -6.43 -7.30 -9.53
C ILE A 131 -7.12 -8.48 -8.82
N TYR A 132 -8.40 -8.37 -8.47
CA TYR A 132 -9.11 -9.36 -7.67
C TYR A 132 -9.40 -10.63 -8.45
N VAL A 133 -8.96 -11.76 -7.91
CA VAL A 133 -9.39 -13.11 -8.26
C VAL A 133 -9.48 -13.95 -6.98
N PRO A 134 -10.41 -14.92 -6.90
CA PRO A 134 -10.74 -15.58 -5.64
C PRO A 134 -9.63 -16.48 -5.06
N GLN A 135 -8.68 -16.92 -5.89
CA GLN A 135 -7.57 -17.76 -5.44
C GLN A 135 -6.38 -16.97 -4.88
N ASN A 136 -6.33 -15.65 -5.10
CA ASN A 136 -5.29 -14.78 -4.55
C ASN A 136 -5.68 -14.31 -3.14
N VAL A 137 -4.76 -13.64 -2.44
CA VAL A 137 -4.98 -13.15 -1.06
C VAL A 137 -4.61 -11.67 -0.97
N TYR A 138 -5.41 -10.85 -0.28
CA TYR A 138 -5.25 -9.41 -0.26
C TYR A 138 -5.25 -8.88 1.17
N CYS A 139 -4.10 -8.39 1.63
CA CYS A 139 -4.01 -7.64 2.87
C CYS A 139 -4.08 -6.14 2.60
N ILE A 140 -5.07 -5.49 3.20
CA ILE A 140 -5.30 -4.05 3.07
C ILE A 140 -4.77 -3.37 4.33
N HIS A 141 -3.74 -2.55 4.17
CA HIS A 141 -3.32 -1.63 5.23
C HIS A 141 -4.06 -0.30 5.06
N VAL A 142 -4.98 -0.01 5.98
CA VAL A 142 -5.67 1.28 6.04
C VAL A 142 -4.95 2.17 7.04
N ASP A 143 -4.48 3.34 6.58
CA ASP A 143 -3.78 4.30 7.43
C ASP A 143 -4.65 4.70 8.63
N GLU A 144 -4.04 4.72 9.81
CA GLU A 144 -4.70 5.15 11.03
C GLU A 144 -5.16 6.61 10.98
N LYS A 145 -4.58 7.45 10.11
CA LYS A 145 -5.02 8.84 9.88
C LYS A 145 -6.22 8.96 8.95
N ALA A 146 -6.62 7.90 8.25
CA ALA A 146 -7.71 7.97 7.29
C ALA A 146 -9.04 8.35 7.99
N PRO A 147 -9.93 9.13 7.33
CA PRO A 147 -11.22 9.50 7.89
C PRO A 147 -12.05 8.28 8.31
N LYS A 148 -12.88 8.41 9.36
CA LYS A 148 -13.72 7.32 9.85
C LYS A 148 -14.64 6.76 8.75
N LYS A 149 -15.24 7.65 7.94
CA LYS A 149 -16.07 7.28 6.78
C LYS A 149 -15.32 6.38 5.78
N TYR A 150 -14.06 6.71 5.50
CA TYR A 150 -13.19 5.92 4.63
C TYR A 150 -12.93 4.53 5.24
N LYS A 151 -12.49 4.48 6.51
CA LYS A 151 -12.23 3.22 7.22
C LYS A 151 -13.47 2.31 7.24
N THR A 152 -14.65 2.87 7.51
CA THR A 152 -15.92 2.12 7.50
C THR A 152 -16.23 1.58 6.11
N ALA A 153 -16.08 2.38 5.06
CA ALA A 153 -16.38 1.95 3.70
C ALA A 153 -15.43 0.83 3.22
N VAL A 154 -14.14 0.93 3.53
CA VAL A 154 -13.17 -0.14 3.24
C VAL A 154 -13.53 -1.40 4.02
N GLN A 155 -13.89 -1.29 5.31
CA GLN A 155 -14.30 -2.45 6.10
C GLN A 155 -15.55 -3.13 5.51
N SER A 156 -16.56 -2.36 5.12
CA SER A 156 -17.78 -2.89 4.49
C SER A 156 -17.48 -3.64 3.20
N LEU A 157 -16.58 -3.11 2.36
CA LEU A 157 -16.14 -3.79 1.13
C LEU A 157 -15.42 -5.11 1.44
N VAL A 158 -14.42 -5.05 2.33
CA VAL A 158 -13.56 -6.20 2.66
C VAL A 158 -14.35 -7.34 3.28
N ASN A 159 -15.38 -7.04 4.08
CA ASN A 159 -16.24 -8.07 4.69
C ASN A 159 -17.00 -8.94 3.68
N CYS A 160 -17.05 -8.56 2.40
CA CYS A 160 -17.70 -9.33 1.35
C CYS A 160 -16.80 -10.39 0.69
N PHE A 161 -15.53 -10.48 1.09
CA PHE A 161 -14.58 -11.41 0.50
C PHE A 161 -13.82 -12.18 1.58
N GLU A 162 -13.71 -13.49 1.43
CA GLU A 162 -13.00 -14.34 2.41
C GLU A 162 -11.48 -14.21 2.34
N ASN A 163 -10.97 -13.86 1.15
CA ASN A 163 -9.55 -13.75 0.81
C ASN A 163 -9.04 -12.31 0.83
N VAL A 164 -9.86 -11.34 1.24
CA VAL A 164 -9.46 -9.95 1.48
C VAL A 164 -9.62 -9.65 2.96
N PHE A 165 -8.62 -9.02 3.57
CA PHE A 165 -8.70 -8.65 4.98
C PHE A 165 -7.91 -7.36 5.27
N ILE A 166 -8.31 -6.65 6.33
CA ILE A 166 -7.55 -5.49 6.81
C ILE A 166 -6.46 -5.97 7.77
N SER A 167 -5.25 -5.41 7.64
CA SER A 167 -4.12 -5.67 8.53
C SER A 167 -4.52 -5.56 10.01
N SER A 168 -4.13 -6.56 10.80
CA SER A 168 -4.38 -6.65 12.24
C SER A 168 -3.77 -5.49 13.02
N LYS A 169 -2.69 -4.90 12.49
CA LYS A 169 -2.01 -3.73 13.05
C LYS A 169 -2.00 -2.58 12.04
N ARG A 170 -2.53 -1.44 12.46
CA ARG A 170 -2.55 -0.20 11.69
C ARG A 170 -1.40 0.70 12.10
N GLU A 171 -0.85 1.38 11.11
CA GLU A 171 0.22 2.36 11.29
C GLU A 171 -0.32 3.73 10.92
N LYS A 172 0.16 4.77 11.61
CA LYS A 172 0.02 6.16 11.17
C LYS A 172 1.02 6.40 10.05
N VAL A 173 0.68 5.99 8.83
CA VAL A 173 1.61 5.99 7.71
C VAL A 173 1.93 7.44 7.31
N ALA A 174 3.16 7.63 6.86
CA ALA A 174 3.60 8.84 6.18
C ALA A 174 3.94 8.46 4.74
N ARG A 175 4.02 9.43 3.84
CA ARG A 175 4.30 9.18 2.41
C ARG A 175 5.53 8.30 2.18
N THR A 176 6.55 8.44 3.04
CA THR A 176 7.78 7.64 3.07
C THR A 176 8.17 7.39 4.52
N GLY A 177 9.10 6.47 4.78
CA GLY A 177 9.66 6.28 6.11
C GLY A 177 9.32 4.93 6.76
N PHE A 178 9.85 4.72 7.97
CA PHE A 178 9.72 3.47 8.71
C PHE A 178 8.27 2.96 8.87
N ARG A 179 7.30 3.87 9.07
CA ARG A 179 5.88 3.49 9.20
C ARG A 179 5.31 2.87 7.92
N ARG A 180 5.77 3.31 6.74
CA ARG A 180 5.39 2.73 5.44
C ARG A 180 5.99 1.33 5.27
N LEU A 181 7.24 1.14 5.68
CA LEU A 181 7.87 -0.19 5.73
C LEU A 181 7.14 -1.11 6.72
N ASN A 182 6.81 -0.60 7.91
CA ASN A 182 6.17 -1.40 8.95
C ASN A 182 4.71 -1.77 8.60
N ALA A 183 4.01 -0.96 7.82
CA ALA A 183 2.71 -1.29 7.25
C ALA A 183 2.76 -2.60 6.45
N ASP A 184 3.77 -2.73 5.57
CA ASP A 184 3.99 -3.95 4.79
C ASP A 184 4.34 -5.14 5.68
N ILE A 185 5.24 -4.95 6.65
CA ILE A 185 5.62 -6.00 7.60
C ILE A 185 4.42 -6.50 8.41
N ASN A 186 3.50 -5.63 8.80
CA ASN A 186 2.29 -6.01 9.51
C ASN A 186 1.38 -6.87 8.63
N CYS A 187 1.16 -6.49 7.37
CA CYS A 187 0.43 -7.32 6.43
C CYS A 187 1.10 -8.68 6.18
N MET A 188 2.43 -8.71 6.05
CA MET A 188 3.18 -9.95 5.89
C MET A 188 2.97 -10.92 7.06
N LYS A 189 2.91 -10.43 8.30
CA LYS A 189 2.63 -11.25 9.48
C LYS A 189 1.26 -11.93 9.40
N ASP A 190 0.27 -11.23 8.88
CA ASP A 190 -1.08 -11.78 8.72
C ASP A 190 -1.16 -12.73 7.51
N LEU A 191 -0.43 -12.42 6.43
CA LEU A 191 -0.39 -13.21 5.19
C LEU A 191 0.26 -14.59 5.38
N VAL A 192 1.23 -14.74 6.29
CA VAL A 192 1.87 -16.05 6.55
C VAL A 192 0.99 -17.02 7.34
N HIS A 193 -0.21 -16.61 7.77
CA HIS A 193 -1.15 -17.49 8.46
C HIS A 193 -1.44 -18.77 7.65
N PRO A 194 -1.47 -19.98 8.27
CA PRO A 194 -1.60 -21.26 7.55
C PRO A 194 -2.83 -21.39 6.64
N ARG A 195 -3.91 -20.68 6.97
CA ARG A 195 -5.14 -20.62 6.16
C ARG A 195 -4.93 -20.06 4.74
N PHE A 196 -3.88 -19.26 4.54
CA PHE A 196 -3.58 -18.62 3.27
C PHE A 196 -2.44 -19.35 2.58
N GLN A 197 -2.70 -19.87 1.39
CA GLN A 197 -1.73 -20.54 0.52
C GLN A 197 -1.43 -19.60 -0.66
N TRP A 198 -0.20 -19.09 -0.75
CA TRP A 198 0.23 -18.18 -1.82
C TRP A 198 1.73 -18.34 -2.09
N ASN A 199 2.15 -18.05 -3.32
CA ASN A 199 3.51 -18.26 -3.82
C ASN A 199 4.37 -17.00 -3.70
N TYR A 200 3.82 -15.86 -4.14
CA TYR A 200 4.49 -14.57 -4.18
C TYR A 200 3.62 -13.47 -3.57
N VAL A 201 4.24 -12.49 -2.92
CA VAL A 201 3.59 -11.27 -2.47
C VAL A 201 4.06 -10.07 -3.29
N ILE A 202 3.12 -9.21 -3.67
CA ILE A 202 3.37 -7.95 -4.39
C ILE A 202 2.83 -6.81 -3.53
N ASN A 203 3.62 -5.76 -3.29
CA ASN A 203 3.09 -4.57 -2.60
C ASN A 203 2.66 -3.48 -3.57
N LEU A 204 1.60 -2.78 -3.19
CA LEU A 204 0.96 -1.71 -3.94
C LEU A 204 0.55 -0.59 -2.97
N CYS A 205 0.39 0.60 -3.51
CA CYS A 205 -0.32 1.71 -2.90
C CYS A 205 -1.68 1.86 -3.58
N GLY A 206 -2.66 2.46 -2.89
CA GLY A 206 -4.04 2.63 -3.40
C GLY A 206 -4.20 3.47 -4.68
N GLN A 207 -3.10 4.01 -5.22
CA GLN A 207 -3.08 4.77 -6.48
C GLN A 207 -2.36 4.03 -7.63
N ASP A 208 -1.79 2.85 -7.37
CA ASP A 208 -1.21 2.03 -8.41
C ASP A 208 -2.31 1.40 -9.29
N PHE A 209 -1.97 0.97 -10.50
CA PHE A 209 -2.92 0.28 -11.38
C PHE A 209 -2.21 -0.77 -12.25
N PRO A 210 -2.78 -1.97 -12.44
CA PRO A 210 -2.15 -3.03 -13.23
C PRO A 210 -2.16 -2.70 -14.73
N ILE A 211 -1.03 -2.96 -15.40
CA ILE A 211 -0.89 -2.91 -16.88
C ILE A 211 -0.75 -4.31 -17.51
N LYS A 212 -0.99 -5.34 -16.71
CA LYS A 212 -0.92 -6.76 -17.06
C LYS A 212 -2.04 -7.49 -16.34
N THR A 213 -2.60 -8.49 -17.00
CA THR A 213 -3.58 -9.40 -16.42
C THR A 213 -2.93 -10.30 -15.36
N ASN A 214 -3.75 -10.87 -14.47
CA ASN A 214 -3.28 -11.83 -13.46
C ASN A 214 -2.49 -13.00 -14.09
N LYS A 215 -3.02 -13.55 -15.20
CA LYS A 215 -2.34 -14.60 -15.99
C LYS A 215 -0.96 -14.17 -16.52
N GLU A 216 -0.84 -12.96 -17.07
CA GLU A 216 0.44 -12.45 -17.57
C GLU A 216 1.46 -12.25 -16.45
N ILE A 217 1.02 -11.75 -15.28
CA ILE A 217 1.87 -11.59 -14.10
C ILE A 217 2.41 -12.96 -13.66
N ILE A 218 1.54 -13.96 -13.53
CA ILE A 218 1.91 -15.33 -13.15
C ILE A 218 2.93 -15.91 -14.14
N ARG A 219 2.67 -15.79 -15.44
CA ARG A 219 3.59 -16.28 -16.49
C ARG A 219 4.95 -15.59 -16.44
N TYR A 220 4.98 -14.28 -16.24
CA TYR A 220 6.21 -13.53 -16.13
C TYR A 220 7.05 -13.97 -14.93
N ILE A 221 6.44 -14.07 -13.75
CA ILE A 221 7.11 -14.51 -12.52
C ILE A 221 7.66 -15.94 -12.70
N ARG A 222 6.84 -16.87 -13.19
CA ARG A 222 7.24 -18.27 -13.38
C ARG A 222 8.37 -18.43 -14.40
N SER A 223 8.30 -17.72 -15.52
CA SER A 223 9.27 -17.88 -16.61
C SER A 223 10.61 -17.18 -16.36
N LYS A 224 10.61 -16.01 -15.69
CA LYS A 224 11.82 -15.20 -15.53
C LYS A 224 12.45 -15.30 -14.15
N TRP A 225 11.66 -15.55 -13.12
CA TRP A 225 12.12 -15.41 -11.73
C TRP A 225 12.14 -16.73 -10.97
N ASN A 226 11.29 -17.70 -11.28
CA ASN A 226 11.33 -19.08 -10.79
C ASN A 226 11.91 -19.25 -9.36
N ASP A 227 11.11 -18.98 -8.34
CA ASP A 227 11.45 -18.98 -6.91
C ASP A 227 12.45 -17.90 -6.44
N LYS A 228 12.77 -16.91 -7.29
CA LYS A 228 13.58 -15.73 -6.93
C LYS A 228 12.73 -14.50 -6.68
N ASN A 229 13.26 -13.59 -5.87
CA ASN A 229 12.63 -12.32 -5.55
C ASN A 229 12.94 -11.24 -6.60
N ILE A 230 12.03 -10.27 -6.74
CA ILE A 230 12.18 -9.06 -7.53
C ILE A 230 12.30 -7.87 -6.57
N THR A 231 13.51 -7.33 -6.43
CA THR A 231 13.79 -6.13 -5.63
C THR A 231 14.72 -5.21 -6.42
N PRO A 232 14.19 -4.30 -7.26
CA PRO A 232 15.01 -3.42 -8.07
C PRO A 232 15.94 -2.56 -7.20
N GLY A 233 17.21 -2.47 -7.56
CA GLY A 233 18.19 -1.60 -6.89
C GLY A 233 19.64 -1.93 -7.21
N VAL A 234 20.56 -1.08 -6.76
CA VAL A 234 22.02 -1.17 -7.03
C VAL A 234 22.84 -0.94 -5.75
N VAL A 235 24.12 -1.35 -5.77
CA VAL A 235 25.09 -0.83 -4.78
C VAL A 235 25.29 0.64 -5.12
N GLN A 236 25.28 1.53 -4.13
CA GLN A 236 25.66 2.91 -4.39
C GLN A 236 27.14 2.99 -4.81
N PRO A 237 27.47 3.64 -5.94
CA PRO A 237 28.87 3.88 -6.31
C PRO A 237 29.57 4.74 -5.24
N PRO A 238 30.81 4.44 -4.86
CA PRO A 238 31.51 5.13 -3.77
C PRO A 238 31.67 6.65 -3.95
N ASN A 239 31.57 7.19 -5.18
CA ASN A 239 31.98 8.56 -5.52
C ASN A 239 30.92 9.40 -6.27
N SER A 240 29.63 9.07 -6.18
CA SER A 240 28.62 9.87 -6.87
C SER A 240 28.32 11.17 -6.08
N LYS A 241 28.97 12.26 -6.50
CA LYS A 241 28.78 13.63 -5.99
C LYS A 241 27.36 14.11 -6.30
N SER A 242 26.72 14.79 -5.34
CA SER A 242 25.40 15.39 -5.53
C SER A 242 25.45 16.43 -6.65
N LYS A 243 24.65 16.25 -7.71
CA LYS A 243 24.16 17.41 -8.47
C LYS A 243 22.98 18.00 -7.70
N THR A 244 23.30 18.65 -6.59
CA THR A 244 22.39 19.56 -5.90
C THR A 244 22.26 20.82 -6.74
N SER A 245 21.29 20.89 -7.65
CA SER A 245 20.64 22.17 -7.93
C SER A 245 19.50 22.30 -6.93
N GLN A 246 19.50 23.40 -6.19
CA GLN A 246 18.47 23.83 -5.26
C GLN A 246 17.18 24.20 -6.00
N SER A 247 16.56 23.26 -6.69
CA SER A 247 15.16 23.33 -7.07
C SER A 247 14.46 22.18 -6.35
N HIS A 248 13.29 22.47 -5.80
CA HIS A 248 12.42 21.51 -5.13
C HIS A 248 12.48 20.12 -5.79
N PRO A 249 12.54 19.01 -5.02
CA PRO A 249 12.60 17.68 -5.62
C PRO A 249 11.35 17.46 -6.47
N GLU A 250 11.50 17.64 -7.78
CA GLU A 250 10.50 17.30 -8.78
C GLU A 250 10.30 15.79 -8.73
N PHE A 251 9.07 15.39 -8.44
CA PHE A 251 8.63 14.02 -8.52
C PHE A 251 8.59 13.61 -10.00
N THR A 252 9.60 12.90 -10.47
CA THR A 252 9.50 12.09 -11.69
C THR A 252 9.18 10.64 -11.32
N PRO A 253 8.40 9.90 -12.14
CA PRO A 253 8.05 8.50 -11.89
C PRO A 253 9.28 7.58 -11.78
N GLU A 254 10.39 7.95 -12.41
CA GLU A 254 11.69 7.27 -12.37
C GLU A 254 12.68 7.87 -11.33
N GLY A 255 12.23 8.79 -10.48
CA GLY A 255 13.07 9.59 -9.59
C GLY A 255 13.63 8.81 -8.40
N ASN A 256 14.83 8.25 -8.55
CA ASN A 256 15.68 7.87 -7.42
C ASN A 256 15.93 9.11 -6.56
N ILE A 257 15.26 9.23 -5.40
CA ILE A 257 15.64 10.21 -4.38
C ILE A 257 17.04 9.85 -3.91
N TYR A 258 18.01 10.58 -4.46
CA TYR A 258 19.42 10.42 -4.19
C TYR A 258 19.74 11.06 -2.83
N VAL A 259 19.91 10.23 -1.80
CA VAL A 259 20.44 10.68 -0.51
C VAL A 259 21.96 10.58 -0.57
N SER A 260 22.64 11.70 -0.30
CA SER A 260 24.09 11.86 -0.38
C SER A 260 24.85 10.79 0.45
N PRO A 261 26.00 10.26 -0.03
CA PRO A 261 26.80 9.26 0.68
C PRO A 261 27.43 9.73 2.01
N ASN A 262 27.41 11.04 2.30
CA ASN A 262 28.28 11.63 3.31
C ASN A 262 27.64 11.89 4.68
N GLU A 263 26.36 11.61 4.87
CA GLU A 263 25.88 11.32 6.23
C GLU A 263 26.08 9.83 6.46
N ARG A 264 27.27 9.46 6.97
CA ARG A 264 27.44 8.12 7.57
C ARG A 264 26.22 7.86 8.43
N PHE A 265 25.53 6.74 8.22
CA PHE A 265 24.42 6.34 9.08
C PHE A 265 24.86 6.58 10.53
N ARG A 266 24.04 7.30 11.31
CA ARG A 266 24.40 7.68 12.69
C ARG A 266 24.80 6.46 13.53
N VAL A 267 24.27 5.29 13.16
CA VAL A 267 24.57 3.98 13.71
C VAL A 267 24.95 3.04 12.56
N GLU A 268 26.03 2.26 12.73
CA GLU A 268 26.46 1.27 11.74
C GLU A 268 25.38 0.20 11.49
N PRO A 269 25.24 -0.32 10.25
CA PRO A 269 24.33 -1.41 9.95
C PRO A 269 24.63 -2.65 10.82
N PRO A 270 23.61 -3.31 11.38
CA PRO A 270 23.81 -4.51 12.17
C PRO A 270 24.44 -5.60 11.28
N HIS A 271 25.18 -6.54 11.88
CA HIS A 271 25.78 -7.68 11.16
C HIS A 271 26.75 -7.31 10.02
N ASN A 272 27.32 -6.09 10.03
CA ASN A 272 28.19 -5.56 8.97
C ASN A 272 27.56 -5.65 7.58
N LEU A 273 26.25 -5.42 7.50
CA LEU A 273 25.52 -5.51 6.24
C LEU A 273 25.90 -4.37 5.29
N THR A 274 26.16 -4.73 4.04
CA THR A 274 26.23 -3.76 2.94
C THR A 274 24.83 -3.29 2.60
N ILE A 275 24.58 -1.98 2.72
CA ILE A 275 23.28 -1.39 2.40
C ILE A 275 23.17 -1.14 0.89
N TYR A 276 22.04 -1.55 0.33
CA TYR A 276 21.69 -1.34 -1.07
C TYR A 276 20.55 -0.34 -1.21
N PHE A 277 20.49 0.34 -2.35
CA PHE A 277 19.52 1.39 -2.63
C PHE A 277 18.65 0.97 -3.80
N GLY A 278 17.32 1.07 -3.63
CA GLY A 278 16.37 0.53 -4.58
C GLY A 278 14.96 1.06 -4.38
N SER A 279 14.00 0.25 -4.81
CA SER A 279 12.58 0.58 -4.77
C SER A 279 11.91 0.21 -3.45
N ALA A 280 10.86 0.95 -3.09
CA ALA A 280 9.91 0.55 -2.05
C ALA A 280 9.00 -0.61 -2.51
N TYR A 281 8.94 -0.85 -3.82
CA TYR A 281 8.13 -1.87 -4.46
C TYR A 281 8.92 -3.16 -4.68
N TYR A 282 8.26 -4.29 -4.44
CA TYR A 282 8.88 -5.61 -4.52
C TYR A 282 7.90 -6.69 -4.96
N VAL A 283 8.48 -7.81 -5.38
CA VAL A 283 7.79 -9.10 -5.50
C VAL A 283 8.62 -10.13 -4.75
N LEU A 284 8.10 -10.69 -3.66
CA LEU A 284 8.85 -11.59 -2.78
C LEU A 284 8.21 -12.98 -2.74
N THR A 285 9.02 -14.02 -2.67
CA THR A 285 8.53 -15.38 -2.40
C THR A 285 8.04 -15.50 -0.97
N ARG A 286 7.10 -16.44 -0.73
CA ARG A 286 6.65 -16.76 0.64
C ARG A 286 7.79 -17.09 1.57
N LYS A 287 8.76 -17.89 1.11
CA LYS A 287 9.97 -18.24 1.88
C LYS A 287 10.76 -16.99 2.31
N SER A 288 10.85 -15.99 1.43
CA SER A 288 11.54 -14.73 1.75
C SER A 288 10.76 -13.89 2.75
N VAL A 289 9.43 -13.91 2.70
CA VAL A 289 8.60 -13.27 3.74
C VAL A 289 8.78 -13.97 5.09
N GLU A 290 8.76 -15.30 5.12
CA GLU A 290 9.04 -16.06 6.34
C GLU A 290 10.41 -15.69 6.91
N PHE A 291 11.45 -15.67 6.07
CA PHE A 291 12.79 -15.20 6.43
C PHE A 291 12.79 -13.79 7.04
N VAL A 292 12.11 -12.83 6.40
CA VAL A 292 11.98 -11.45 6.88
C VAL A 292 11.36 -11.40 8.29
N LEU A 293 10.42 -12.31 8.58
CA LEU A 293 9.69 -12.35 9.83
C LEU A 293 10.39 -13.16 10.93
N THR A 294 11.28 -14.09 10.59
CA THR A 294 11.90 -15.02 11.56
C THR A 294 13.39 -14.76 11.80
N ASP A 295 14.17 -14.47 10.76
CA ASP A 295 15.64 -14.36 10.83
C ASP A 295 16.07 -13.16 11.69
N THR A 296 17.09 -13.37 12.52
CA THR A 296 17.61 -12.35 13.45
C THR A 296 18.20 -11.15 12.71
N ARG A 297 18.89 -11.37 11.58
CA ARG A 297 19.49 -10.30 10.78
C ARG A 297 18.43 -9.41 10.16
N ALA A 298 17.34 -10.00 9.67
CA ALA A 298 16.21 -9.25 9.13
C ALA A 298 15.53 -8.40 10.22
N LYS A 299 15.27 -9.00 11.39
CA LYS A 299 14.70 -8.28 12.54
C LYS A 299 15.57 -7.14 13.05
N ASP A 300 16.89 -7.37 13.13
CA ASP A 300 17.83 -6.35 13.57
C ASP A 300 17.95 -5.24 12.55
N MET A 301 17.99 -5.57 11.24
CA MET A 301 17.93 -4.56 10.18
C MET A 301 16.64 -3.75 10.25
N LEU A 302 15.49 -4.36 10.54
CA LEU A 302 14.22 -3.64 10.68
C LEU A 302 14.26 -2.68 11.88
N ARG A 303 14.85 -3.09 13.01
CA ARG A 303 15.02 -2.22 14.17
C ARG A 303 15.93 -1.04 13.85
N TRP A 304 17.07 -1.31 13.22
CA TRP A 304 18.01 -0.29 12.77
C TRP A 304 17.37 0.70 11.79
N SER A 305 16.50 0.22 10.91
CA SER A 305 15.80 1.03 9.90
C SER A 305 14.87 2.11 10.46
N LYS A 306 14.58 2.11 11.77
CA LYS A 306 13.70 3.12 12.40
C LYS A 306 14.25 4.54 12.28
N ASP A 307 15.58 4.67 12.39
CA ASP A 307 16.27 5.94 12.45
C ASP A 307 16.89 6.33 11.09
N ILE A 308 16.52 5.60 10.03
CA ILE A 308 17.03 5.78 8.67
C ILE A 308 15.98 6.52 7.84
N GLN A 309 16.44 7.41 6.96
CA GLN A 309 15.56 8.09 6.00
C GLN A 309 15.17 7.15 4.86
N GLY A 310 13.87 7.04 4.58
CA GLY A 310 13.35 6.21 3.48
C GLY A 310 13.73 4.72 3.54
N PRO A 311 13.65 4.05 4.71
CA PRO A 311 14.13 2.68 4.88
C PRO A 311 13.41 1.68 3.96
N GLU A 312 12.19 1.99 3.51
CA GLU A 312 11.46 1.18 2.54
C GLU A 312 12.24 0.98 1.23
N ARG A 313 13.13 1.92 0.86
CA ARG A 313 13.97 1.87 -0.35
C ARG A 313 15.27 1.08 -0.17
N HIS A 314 15.58 0.66 1.06
CA HIS A 314 16.84 -0.04 1.38
C HIS A 314 16.61 -1.45 1.89
N TYR A 315 15.56 -1.63 2.70
CA TYR A 315 15.30 -2.84 3.44
C TYR A 315 15.18 -4.07 2.53
N TRP A 316 14.29 -4.02 1.53
CA TRP A 316 13.98 -5.16 0.67
C TRP A 316 15.17 -5.59 -0.18
N VAL A 317 15.80 -4.64 -0.87
CA VAL A 317 16.95 -4.89 -1.76
C VAL A 317 18.16 -5.39 -0.98
N THR A 318 18.39 -4.88 0.23
CA THR A 318 19.50 -5.31 1.08
C THR A 318 19.29 -6.73 1.59
N LEU A 319 18.09 -7.05 2.12
CA LEU A 319 17.79 -8.40 2.59
C LEU A 319 17.87 -9.42 1.47
N ASN A 320 17.45 -9.05 0.25
CA ASN A 320 17.53 -9.93 -0.91
C ASN A 320 18.98 -10.22 -1.38
N ARG A 321 19.98 -9.48 -0.90
CA ARG A 321 21.39 -9.68 -1.22
C ARG A 321 22.20 -10.28 -0.08
N LEU A 322 21.52 -10.71 0.99
CA LEU A 322 22.16 -11.42 2.08
C LEU A 322 22.72 -12.76 1.60
N LYS A 323 24.04 -12.91 1.72
CA LYS A 323 24.66 -14.22 1.59
C LYS A 323 24.21 -15.06 2.80
N GLY A 324 23.61 -16.22 2.52
CA GLY A 324 23.28 -17.20 3.55
C GLY A 324 24.55 -17.59 4.32
N LYS A 325 24.54 -17.42 5.65
CA LYS A 325 25.45 -18.14 6.54
C LYS A 325 24.73 -19.41 6.99
N ASN A 326 25.46 -20.51 7.09
CA ASN A 326 24.92 -21.80 7.55
C ASN A 326 24.20 -21.59 8.89
N ASP A 327 22.96 -22.04 8.99
CA ASP A 327 22.27 -22.15 10.28
C ASP A 327 22.92 -23.30 11.06
N PRO A 328 23.62 -23.04 12.18
CA PRO A 328 24.27 -24.08 12.96
C PRO A 328 23.27 -25.06 13.60
N ALA A 329 21.97 -24.72 13.69
CA ALA A 329 20.94 -25.57 14.27
C ALA A 329 20.26 -26.52 13.27
N THR A 330 20.21 -26.18 11.97
CA THR A 330 19.49 -26.97 10.95
C THR A 330 20.35 -27.44 9.79
N GLY A 331 21.59 -26.95 9.66
CA GLY A 331 22.48 -27.24 8.53
C GLY A 331 21.97 -26.71 7.19
N ARG A 332 20.84 -25.99 7.15
CA ARG A 332 20.26 -25.45 5.91
C ARG A 332 20.86 -24.08 5.61
N VAL A 333 21.34 -23.92 4.38
CA VAL A 333 21.72 -22.62 3.84
C VAL A 333 20.49 -21.98 3.22
N PHE A 334 19.86 -21.03 3.93
CA PHE A 334 18.83 -20.21 3.30
C PHE A 334 19.48 -18.98 2.65
N ARG A 335 19.33 -18.87 1.32
CA ARG A 335 19.63 -17.65 0.56
C ARG A 335 18.32 -17.09 0.01
N PRO A 336 17.94 -15.85 0.35
CA PRO A 336 17.06 -15.10 -0.53
C PRO A 336 17.85 -14.89 -1.84
N GLU A 337 17.49 -15.61 -2.89
CA GLU A 337 18.16 -15.47 -4.18
C GLU A 337 17.59 -14.27 -4.94
N ALA A 338 18.43 -13.26 -5.15
CA ALA A 338 18.20 -12.24 -6.15
C ALA A 338 18.47 -12.81 -7.55
N ALA A 339 17.65 -12.47 -8.54
CA ALA A 339 18.10 -12.66 -9.92
C ALA A 339 19.23 -11.65 -10.20
N THR A 340 20.38 -12.14 -10.65
CA THR A 340 21.41 -11.34 -11.29
C THR A 340 20.91 -11.05 -12.70
N GLY A 341 20.06 -10.03 -12.84
CA GLY A 341 19.71 -9.50 -14.15
C GLY A 341 20.87 -8.66 -14.64
N ASP A 342 21.60 -9.18 -15.64
CA ASP A 342 22.24 -8.30 -16.62
C ASP A 342 21.16 -7.35 -17.14
N GLY A 343 21.48 -6.05 -17.13
CA GLY A 343 20.56 -5.02 -17.57
C GLY A 343 19.99 -5.37 -18.94
N CYS A 344 18.68 -5.18 -19.12
CA CYS A 344 18.15 -5.06 -20.47
C CYS A 344 18.92 -3.93 -21.19
N PRO A 345 19.31 -4.15 -22.46
CA PRO A 345 20.08 -3.17 -23.24
C PRO A 345 19.37 -1.82 -23.38
#